data_AF-A0A521Z0P6-F1
#
_entry.id   AF-A0A521Z0P6-F1
#
_cell.length_a   1.000
_cell.length_b   1.000
_cell.length_c   1.000
_cell.angle_alpha   90.00
_cell.angle_beta   90.00
_cell.angle_gamma   90.00
#
_symmetry.space_group_name_H-M   'P 1'
#
loop_
_entity.id
_entity.type
_entity.pdbx_description
1 polymer ?
#
loop_
_entity_poly.entity_id
_entity_poly.type
_entity_poly.pdbx_seq_one_letter_code
_entity_poly.pdbx_strand_id
1 'polypeptide(L)'
;MNWFDNVSSDSDQPIAPACLYQGHWRHRLHAYGDKVLCRVVIDVAEPRVVAAQVVENGLTEDLDAGVLDDLNQVMLAQDVFDCPTAWGLTACAMLPLWAKPTFSESQIGELERIQGYLIEASEESDESVESVLKLRDQFLQGIGMTDRDVYRAVRQSQEYGKVPRKGGRGVLS
;
A
#
# COMPACT_ATOMS: atom_id res chain seq x y z
N MET A 1 -32.28 1.89 3.39
CA MET A 1 -31.73 2.99 2.57
C MET A 1 -30.24 3.00 2.82
N ASN A 2 -29.45 2.52 1.86
CA ASN A 2 -28.00 2.48 1.97
C ASN A 2 -27.47 3.88 1.66
N TRP A 3 -26.87 4.54 2.65
CA TRP A 3 -26.27 5.87 2.50
C TRP A 3 -25.14 5.93 1.45
N PHE A 4 -24.65 4.76 1.01
CA PHE A 4 -23.56 4.62 0.05
C PHE A 4 -23.93 4.86 -1.41
N ASP A 5 -25.22 5.01 -1.74
CA ASP A 5 -25.66 5.24 -3.14
C ASP A 5 -25.48 6.70 -3.60
N ASN A 6 -25.15 7.63 -2.69
CA ASN A 6 -24.99 9.07 -2.97
C ASN A 6 -23.53 9.55 -2.96
N VAL A 7 -22.56 8.63 -2.99
CA VAL A 7 -21.14 8.99 -3.03
C VAL A 7 -20.80 9.43 -4.44
N SER A 8 -20.89 10.73 -4.69
CA SER A 8 -20.50 11.39 -5.94
C SER A 8 -19.06 11.01 -6.28
N SER A 9 -18.94 10.14 -7.28
CA SER A 9 -17.68 9.70 -7.89
C SER A 9 -17.17 10.83 -8.77
N ASP A 10 -16.41 11.79 -8.23
CA ASP A 10 -15.63 12.68 -9.11
C ASP A 10 -14.45 11.93 -9.76
N SER A 11 -14.22 10.67 -9.34
CA SER A 11 -13.47 9.63 -10.04
C SER A 11 -14.44 8.57 -10.55
N ASP A 12 -14.87 8.64 -11.81
CA ASP A 12 -15.90 7.78 -12.43
C ASP A 12 -15.64 6.26 -12.43
N GLN A 13 -14.56 5.76 -11.82
CA GLN A 13 -14.24 4.33 -11.78
C GLN A 13 -13.89 3.87 -10.36
N PRO A 14 -14.61 2.87 -9.81
CA PRO A 14 -14.22 2.24 -8.57
C PRO A 14 -12.85 1.56 -8.75
N ILE A 15 -11.96 1.73 -7.76
CA ILE A 15 -10.69 1.02 -7.74
C ILE A 15 -10.98 -0.49 -7.66
N ALA A 16 -10.49 -1.23 -8.65
CA ALA A 16 -10.66 -2.67 -8.66
C ALA A 16 -9.97 -3.29 -7.44
N PRO A 17 -10.58 -4.31 -6.80
CA PRO A 17 -9.90 -5.08 -5.77
C PRO A 17 -8.57 -5.62 -6.30
N ALA A 18 -7.53 -5.60 -5.46
CA ALA A 18 -6.21 -6.06 -5.87
C ALA A 18 -6.24 -7.55 -6.25
N CYS A 19 -5.50 -7.90 -7.28
CA CYS A 19 -5.27 -9.28 -7.68
C CYS A 19 -3.80 -9.61 -7.48
N LEU A 20 -3.45 -9.97 -6.24
CA LEU A 20 -2.05 -10.08 -5.84
C LEU A 20 -1.44 -11.45 -6.18
N TYR A 21 -0.21 -11.40 -6.67
CA TYR A 21 0.65 -12.57 -6.86
C TYR A 21 1.99 -12.34 -6.19
N GLN A 22 2.54 -13.37 -5.56
CA GLN A 22 3.86 -13.33 -4.94
C GLN A 22 4.77 -14.41 -5.50
N GLY A 23 6.07 -14.18 -5.42
CA GLY A 23 7.05 -15.20 -5.78
C GLY A 23 8.47 -14.68 -5.73
N HIS A 24 9.34 -15.37 -6.44
CA HIS A 24 10.74 -14.99 -6.56
C HIS A 24 11.03 -14.49 -7.96
N TRP A 25 11.87 -13.47 -8.05
CA TRP A 25 12.29 -12.89 -9.31
C TRP A 25 13.79 -12.63 -9.32
N ARG A 26 14.42 -12.67 -10.49
CA ARG A 26 15.84 -12.36 -10.65
C ARG A 26 16.02 -11.05 -11.41
N HIS A 27 16.49 -10.02 -10.72
CA HIS A 27 16.63 -8.67 -11.26
C HIS A 27 18.07 -8.16 -11.13
N ARG A 28 18.50 -7.28 -12.04
CA ARG A 28 19.79 -6.58 -11.94
C ARG A 28 19.53 -5.20 -11.35
N LEU A 29 20.05 -4.91 -10.16
CA LEU A 29 19.89 -3.62 -9.49
C LEU A 29 20.69 -2.47 -10.13
N HIS A 30 21.59 -2.81 -11.06
CA HIS A 30 22.51 -1.89 -11.72
C HIS A 30 22.98 -2.50 -13.05
N ALA A 31 23.28 -1.64 -14.03
CA ALA A 31 23.52 -2.04 -15.42
C ALA A 31 24.61 -3.12 -15.63
N TYR A 32 25.60 -3.18 -14.73
CA TYR A 32 26.78 -4.04 -14.90
C TYR A 32 26.92 -5.14 -13.85
N GLY A 33 26.00 -5.26 -12.91
CA GLY A 33 26.12 -6.30 -11.88
C GLY A 33 25.26 -7.52 -12.12
N ASP A 34 25.47 -8.50 -11.24
CA ASP A 34 24.79 -9.78 -11.31
C ASP A 34 23.31 -9.67 -10.96
N LYS A 35 22.54 -10.66 -11.42
CA LYS A 35 21.15 -10.78 -11.04
C LYS A 35 21.07 -11.25 -9.59
N VAL A 36 20.40 -10.46 -8.76
CA VAL A 36 20.08 -10.84 -7.37
C VAL A 36 18.72 -11.51 -7.32
N LEU A 37 18.51 -12.34 -6.30
CA LEU A 37 17.22 -12.95 -6.03
C LEU A 37 16.37 -11.98 -5.19
N CYS A 38 15.23 -11.60 -5.73
CA CYS A 38 14.22 -10.81 -5.03
C CYS A 38 13.03 -11.70 -4.70
N ARG A 39 12.39 -11.45 -3.56
CA ARG A 39 10.98 -11.80 -3.37
C ARG A 39 10.13 -10.61 -3.77
N VAL A 40 9.05 -10.87 -4.49
CA VAL A 40 8.21 -9.83 -5.10
C VAL A 40 6.74 -10.10 -4.81
N VAL A 41 5.96 -9.03 -4.77
CA VAL A 41 4.51 -9.03 -4.85
C VAL A 41 4.10 -8.09 -5.97
N ILE A 42 3.24 -8.57 -6.86
CA ILE A 42 2.66 -7.79 -7.94
C ILE A 42 1.15 -7.73 -7.77
N ASP A 43 0.54 -6.69 -8.32
CA ASP A 43 -0.90 -6.60 -8.56
C ASP A 43 -1.13 -6.69 -10.06
N VAL A 44 -2.01 -7.58 -10.49
CA VAL A 44 -2.39 -7.70 -11.91
C VAL A 44 -3.69 -6.95 -12.23
N ALA A 45 -4.47 -6.54 -11.22
CA ALA A 45 -5.64 -5.69 -11.43
C ALA A 45 -5.22 -4.26 -11.81
N GLU A 46 -4.14 -3.78 -11.19
CA GLU A 46 -3.41 -2.58 -11.59
C GLU A 46 -1.94 -3.00 -11.85
N PRO A 47 -1.55 -3.32 -13.11
CA PRO A 47 -0.26 -3.95 -13.45
C PRO A 47 0.96 -3.23 -12.87
N ARG A 48 1.35 -3.63 -11.66
CA ARG A 48 2.43 -3.00 -10.91
C ARG A 48 3.12 -3.94 -9.94
N VAL A 49 4.39 -3.67 -9.65
CA VAL A 49 5.09 -4.25 -8.50
C VAL A 49 4.66 -3.51 -7.23
N VAL A 50 4.06 -4.22 -6.28
CA VAL A 50 3.54 -3.66 -5.02
C VAL A 50 4.62 -3.63 -3.95
N ALA A 51 5.47 -4.66 -3.89
CA ALA A 51 6.57 -4.73 -2.95
C ALA A 51 7.66 -5.65 -3.49
N ALA A 52 8.93 -5.35 -3.17
CA ALA A 52 10.03 -6.25 -3.44
C ALA A 52 11.13 -6.12 -2.39
N GLN A 53 11.74 -7.24 -2.05
CA GLN A 53 12.90 -7.30 -1.17
C GLN A 53 13.98 -8.17 -1.80
N VAL A 54 15.22 -7.71 -1.75
CA VAL A 54 16.38 -8.53 -2.08
C VAL A 54 16.60 -9.53 -0.96
N VAL A 55 16.97 -10.75 -1.32
CA VAL A 55 17.35 -11.80 -0.37
C VAL A 55 18.80 -12.17 -0.64
N GLU A 56 19.72 -11.64 0.17
CA GLU A 56 21.16 -11.86 0.02
C GLU A 56 21.80 -12.26 1.34
N ASN A 57 22.52 -13.39 1.36
CA ASN A 57 23.27 -13.88 2.52
C ASN A 57 22.46 -13.97 3.82
N GLY A 58 21.15 -14.24 3.74
CA GLY A 58 20.25 -14.31 4.89
C GLY A 58 19.76 -12.95 5.41
N LEU A 59 20.19 -11.85 4.80
CA LEU A 59 19.66 -10.51 5.01
C LEU A 59 18.60 -10.20 3.94
N THR A 60 17.60 -9.42 4.34
CA THR A 60 16.57 -8.94 3.43
C THR A 60 16.48 -7.42 3.48
N GLU A 61 16.48 -6.79 2.33
CA GLU A 61 16.42 -5.33 2.18
C GLU A 61 15.30 -4.96 1.22
N ASP A 62 14.47 -3.98 1.61
CA ASP A 62 13.41 -3.41 0.78
C ASP A 62 14.03 -2.69 -0.42
N LEU A 63 13.52 -2.96 -1.61
CA LEU A 63 13.88 -2.17 -2.79
C LEU A 63 13.25 -0.78 -2.71
N ASP A 64 14.03 0.24 -3.09
CA ASP A 64 13.54 1.61 -3.18
C ASP A 64 12.57 1.80 -4.36
N ALA A 65 11.88 2.93 -4.37
CA ALA A 65 10.86 3.24 -5.38
C ALA A 65 11.41 3.28 -6.81
N GLY A 66 12.67 3.71 -7.01
CA GLY A 66 13.28 3.75 -8.34
C GLY A 66 13.53 2.35 -8.88
N VAL A 67 14.07 1.47 -8.04
CA VAL A 67 14.29 0.07 -8.42
C VAL A 67 12.98 -0.68 -8.62
N LEU A 68 11.93 -0.36 -7.85
CA LEU A 68 10.60 -0.92 -8.05
C LEU A 68 10.03 -0.55 -9.42
N ASP A 69 10.20 0.70 -9.87
CA ASP A 69 9.75 1.12 -11.20
C ASP A 69 10.53 0.40 -12.31
N ASP A 70 11.85 0.32 -12.20
CA ASP A 70 12.69 -0.44 -13.13
C ASP A 70 12.26 -1.91 -13.21
N LEU A 71 12.02 -2.54 -12.06
CA LEU A 71 11.52 -3.91 -11.98
C LEU A 71 10.13 -4.05 -12.63
N ASN A 72 9.27 -3.06 -12.42
CA ASN A 72 7.94 -3.02 -13.03
C ASN A 72 8.02 -2.99 -14.55
N GLN A 73 8.85 -2.12 -15.12
CA GLN A 73 9.06 -2.03 -16.58
C GLN A 73 9.62 -3.35 -17.15
N VAL A 74 10.56 -3.99 -16.44
CA VAL A 74 11.12 -5.28 -16.85
C VAL A 74 10.07 -6.39 -16.86
N MET A 75 9.15 -6.39 -15.90
CA MET A 75 8.06 -7.37 -15.82
C MET A 75 6.97 -7.10 -16.87
N LEU A 76 6.66 -5.84 -17.13
CA LEU A 76 5.74 -5.42 -18.19
C LEU A 76 6.25 -5.85 -19.57
N ALA A 77 7.54 -5.61 -19.85
CA ALA A 77 8.16 -5.99 -21.12
C ALA A 77 8.24 -7.51 -21.35
N GLN A 78 7.96 -8.31 -20.32
CA GLN A 78 7.95 -9.77 -20.37
C GLN A 78 6.55 -10.36 -20.23
N ASP A 79 5.50 -9.53 -20.29
CA ASP A 79 4.10 -9.95 -20.17
C ASP A 79 3.83 -10.77 -18.89
N VAL A 80 4.54 -10.46 -17.79
CA VAL A 80 4.43 -11.20 -16.52
C VAL A 80 3.03 -11.03 -15.92
N PHE A 81 2.44 -9.84 -16.08
CA PHE A 81 1.14 -9.50 -15.51
C PHE A 81 -0.03 -10.24 -16.19
N ASP A 82 0.12 -10.63 -17.46
CA ASP A 82 -0.91 -11.35 -18.20
C ASP A 82 -1.03 -12.82 -17.77
N CYS A 83 0.09 -13.44 -17.40
CA CYS A 83 0.14 -14.84 -16.99
C CYS A 83 1.17 -15.09 -15.87
N PRO A 84 0.95 -14.54 -14.66
CA PRO A 84 1.93 -14.58 -13.57
C PRO A 84 2.29 -16.00 -13.12
N THR A 85 1.37 -16.94 -13.26
CA THR A 85 1.58 -18.35 -12.91
C THR A 85 2.56 -19.06 -13.84
N ALA A 86 2.65 -18.67 -15.12
CA ALA A 86 3.66 -19.21 -16.05
C ALA A 86 5.08 -18.80 -15.66
N TRP A 87 5.21 -17.70 -14.91
CA TRP A 87 6.45 -17.20 -14.34
C TRP A 87 6.74 -17.75 -12.93
N GLY A 88 5.92 -18.70 -12.44
CA GLY A 88 6.10 -19.32 -11.14
C GLY A 88 5.63 -18.46 -9.95
N LEU A 89 4.85 -17.41 -10.20
CA LEU A 89 4.21 -16.63 -9.14
C LEU A 89 2.93 -17.34 -8.67
N THR A 90 2.59 -17.15 -7.40
CA THR A 90 1.42 -17.75 -6.77
C THR A 90 0.48 -16.66 -6.27
N ALA A 91 -0.83 -16.85 -6.50
CA ALA A 91 -1.83 -15.92 -6.02
C ALA A 91 -1.80 -15.82 -4.49
N CYS A 92 -1.99 -14.61 -3.96
CA CYS A 92 -2.15 -14.37 -2.54
C CYS A 92 -3.32 -13.41 -2.31
N ALA A 93 -4.16 -13.69 -1.32
CA ALA A 93 -5.31 -12.83 -1.03
C ALA A 93 -4.89 -11.50 -0.36
N MET A 94 -3.84 -11.55 0.46
CA MET A 94 -3.33 -10.42 1.23
C MET A 94 -1.83 -10.31 1.06
N LEU A 95 -1.30 -9.11 1.31
CA LEU A 95 0.13 -8.85 1.34
C LEU A 95 0.84 -9.79 2.34
N PRO A 96 1.95 -10.42 1.92
CA PRO A 96 2.80 -11.17 2.84
C PRO A 96 3.32 -10.28 3.97
N LEU A 97 3.54 -10.84 5.16
CA LEU A 97 3.99 -10.10 6.34
C LEU A 97 5.30 -9.32 6.17
N TRP A 98 6.13 -9.69 5.21
CA TRP A 98 7.38 -9.02 4.91
C TRP A 98 7.19 -7.80 3.99
N ALA A 99 6.10 -7.78 3.21
CA ALA A 99 5.87 -6.78 2.19
C ALA A 99 5.46 -5.46 2.85
N LYS A 100 6.21 -4.41 2.55
CA LYS A 100 5.78 -3.05 2.87
C LYS A 100 4.81 -2.59 1.78
N PRO A 101 3.55 -2.26 2.11
CA PRO A 101 2.59 -1.81 1.11
C PRO A 101 3.09 -0.52 0.44
N THR A 102 3.04 -0.48 -0.88
CA THR A 102 3.09 0.75 -1.67
C THR A 102 1.71 0.98 -2.28
N PHE A 103 1.36 2.24 -2.53
CA PHE A 103 0.08 2.62 -3.13
C PHE A 103 0.32 3.17 -4.52
N SER A 104 -0.59 2.89 -5.44
CA SER A 104 -0.66 3.62 -6.70
C SER A 104 -1.26 5.01 -6.48
N GLU A 105 -1.11 5.90 -7.47
CA GLU A 105 -1.71 7.24 -7.43
C GLU A 105 -3.23 7.18 -7.30
N SER A 106 -3.88 6.20 -7.94
CA SER A 106 -5.32 5.98 -7.81
C SER A 106 -5.71 5.63 -6.37
N GLN A 107 -4.98 4.70 -5.77
CA GLN A 107 -5.16 4.30 -4.37
C GLN A 107 -4.87 5.43 -3.40
N ILE A 108 -3.87 6.28 -3.66
CA ILE A 108 -3.58 7.48 -2.86
C ILE A 108 -4.74 8.47 -2.94
N GLY A 109 -5.22 8.79 -4.14
CA GLY A 109 -6.34 9.72 -4.32
C GLY A 109 -7.61 9.26 -3.61
N GLU A 110 -7.87 7.95 -3.61
CA GLU A 110 -8.99 7.37 -2.87
C GLU A 110 -8.82 7.46 -1.35
N LEU A 111 -7.60 7.26 -0.85
CA LEU A 111 -7.31 7.45 0.59
C LEU A 111 -7.46 8.91 1.01
N GLU A 112 -7.01 9.86 0.17
CA GLU A 112 -7.19 11.29 0.41
C GLU A 112 -8.67 11.69 0.42
N ARG A 113 -9.47 11.11 -0.49
CA ARG A 113 -10.93 11.29 -0.53
C ARG A 113 -11.60 10.78 0.74
N ILE A 114 -11.28 9.55 1.16
CA ILE A 114 -11.78 8.97 2.41
C ILE A 114 -11.35 9.82 3.61
N GLN A 115 -10.14 10.37 3.59
CA GLN A 115 -9.67 11.28 4.64
C GLN A 115 -10.48 12.59 4.67
N GLY A 116 -10.87 13.14 3.52
CA GLY A 116 -11.79 14.27 3.44
C GLY A 116 -13.11 13.97 4.16
N TYR A 117 -13.71 12.81 3.90
CA TYR A 117 -14.95 12.39 4.59
C TYR A 117 -14.77 12.18 6.09
N LEU A 118 -13.60 11.72 6.55
CA LEU A 118 -13.33 11.60 7.98
C LEU A 118 -13.33 12.96 8.67
N ILE A 119 -12.81 13.99 8.01
CA ILE A 119 -12.80 15.36 8.53
C ILE A 119 -14.25 15.86 8.63
N GLU A 120 -15.04 15.76 7.56
CA GLU A 120 -16.44 16.17 7.54
C GLU A 120 -17.28 15.42 8.59
N ALA A 121 -17.15 14.09 8.65
CA ALA A 121 -17.86 13.25 9.60
C ALA A 121 -17.54 13.58 11.06
N SER A 122 -16.31 14.03 11.35
CA SER A 122 -15.88 14.43 12.70
C SER A 122 -16.55 15.71 13.20
N GLU A 123 -17.06 16.53 12.29
CA GLU A 123 -17.83 17.74 12.62
C GLU A 123 -19.32 17.44 12.84
N GLU A 124 -19.81 16.30 12.33
CA GLU A 124 -21.22 15.90 12.42
C GLU A 124 -21.54 15.05 13.66
N SER A 125 -20.92 13.87 13.79
CA SER A 125 -21.23 12.92 14.87
C SER A 125 -20.20 11.76 14.99
N ASP A 126 -20.23 11.03 16.11
CA ASP A 126 -19.39 9.84 16.27
C ASP A 126 -19.85 8.65 15.39
N GLU A 127 -21.15 8.55 15.08
CA GLU A 127 -21.71 7.47 14.24
C GLU A 127 -21.32 7.62 12.75
N SER A 128 -21.20 8.87 12.27
CA SER A 128 -20.69 9.17 10.93
C SER A 128 -19.20 8.83 10.82
N VAL A 129 -18.41 9.08 11.86
CA VAL A 129 -16.97 8.73 11.89
C VAL A 129 -16.76 7.22 11.77
N GLU A 130 -17.49 6.41 12.54
CA GLU A 130 -17.36 4.95 12.49
C GLU A 130 -17.70 4.39 11.09
N SER A 131 -18.69 4.97 10.44
CA SER A 131 -19.10 4.57 9.08
C SER A 131 -17.99 4.82 8.05
N VAL A 132 -17.30 5.96 8.13
CA VAL A 132 -16.19 6.29 7.23
C VAL A 132 -14.93 5.47 7.57
N LEU A 133 -14.67 5.18 8.84
CA LEU A 133 -13.59 4.27 9.23
C LEU A 133 -13.80 2.86 8.67
N LYS A 134 -15.04 2.37 8.69
CA LYS A 134 -15.39 1.09 8.07
C LYS A 134 -15.15 1.10 6.55
N LEU A 135 -15.49 2.20 5.87
CA LEU A 135 -15.21 2.37 4.44
C LEU A 135 -13.69 2.32 4.17
N ARG A 136 -12.89 3.03 4.96
CA ARG A 136 -11.43 2.99 4.87
C ARG A 136 -10.90 1.57 5.03
N ASP A 137 -11.35 0.87 6.07
CA ASP A 137 -10.83 -0.46 6.38
C ASP A 137 -11.23 -1.47 5.29
N GLN A 138 -12.46 -1.37 4.75
CA GLN A 138 -12.89 -2.15 3.59
C GLN A 138 -12.05 -1.86 2.34
N PHE A 139 -11.74 -0.59 2.08
CA PHE A 139 -10.87 -0.21 0.96
C PHE A 139 -9.46 -0.80 1.12
N LEU A 140 -8.83 -0.63 2.30
CA LEU A 140 -7.50 -1.14 2.60
C LEU A 140 -7.45 -2.67 2.49
N GLN A 141 -8.47 -3.37 2.99
CA GLN A 141 -8.59 -4.82 2.81
C GLN A 141 -8.78 -5.21 1.34
N GLY A 142 -9.55 -4.43 0.57
CA GLY A 142 -9.79 -4.64 -0.86
C GLY A 142 -8.52 -4.55 -1.71
N ILE A 143 -7.55 -3.74 -1.30
CA ILE A 143 -6.22 -3.66 -1.93
C ILE A 143 -5.19 -4.63 -1.30
N GLY A 144 -5.65 -5.57 -0.48
CA GLY A 144 -4.86 -6.67 0.06
C GLY A 144 -4.08 -6.36 1.35
N MET A 145 -4.36 -5.25 2.05
CA MET A 145 -3.70 -4.95 3.32
C MET A 145 -4.25 -5.79 4.47
N THR A 146 -3.38 -6.41 5.26
CA THR A 146 -3.83 -7.22 6.41
C THR A 146 -4.40 -6.34 7.52
N ASP A 147 -5.24 -6.93 8.39
CA ASP A 147 -5.73 -6.24 9.59
C ASP A 147 -4.59 -5.67 10.45
N ARG A 148 -3.43 -6.34 10.44
CA ARG A 148 -2.22 -5.87 11.13
C ARG A 148 -1.67 -4.59 10.50
N ASP A 149 -1.69 -4.48 9.19
CA ASP A 149 -1.21 -3.31 8.46
C ASP A 149 -2.14 -2.12 8.66
N VAL A 150 -3.46 -2.36 8.57
CA VAL A 150 -4.50 -1.37 8.87
C VAL A 150 -4.33 -0.86 10.30
N TYR A 151 -4.21 -1.76 11.27
CA TYR A 151 -4.03 -1.41 12.67
C TYR A 151 -2.73 -0.62 12.93
N ARG A 152 -1.63 -0.99 12.25
CA ARG A 152 -0.34 -0.28 12.36
C ARG A 152 -0.46 1.15 11.83
N ALA A 153 -1.09 1.33 10.68
CA ALA A 153 -1.28 2.66 10.08
C ALA A 153 -2.06 3.60 11.00
N VAL A 154 -3.14 3.10 11.64
CA VAL A 154 -3.97 3.89 12.57
C VAL A 154 -3.19 4.32 13.81
N ARG A 155 -2.39 3.43 14.42
CA ARG A 155 -1.66 3.74 15.64
C ARG A 155 -0.44 4.64 15.42
N GLN A 156 0.29 4.46 14.32
CA GLN A 156 1.44 5.33 14.03
C GLN A 156 0.99 6.80 13.83
N SER A 157 -0.16 7.03 13.20
CA SER A 157 -0.73 8.39 13.08
C SER A 157 -1.07 9.02 14.43
N GLN A 158 -1.50 8.24 15.44
CA GLN A 158 -1.73 8.75 16.80
C GLN A 158 -0.44 9.05 17.57
N GLU A 159 0.65 8.32 17.30
CA GLU A 159 1.95 8.53 17.96
C GLU A 159 2.66 9.79 17.44
N TYR A 160 2.56 10.10 16.15
CA TYR A 160 3.09 11.36 15.59
C TYR A 160 2.27 12.61 15.98
N GLY A 161 0.99 12.44 16.36
CA GLY A 161 0.15 13.52 16.90
C GLY A 161 0.51 13.95 18.34
N LYS A 162 1.37 13.18 19.04
CA LYS A 162 1.83 13.48 20.40
C LYS A 162 3.33 13.76 20.42
N VAL A 163 3.80 14.75 19.67
CA VAL A 163 5.11 15.35 19.99
C VAL A 163 4.93 16.10 21.32
N PRO A 164 5.60 15.71 22.42
CA PRO A 164 5.57 16.53 23.62
C PRO A 164 6.31 17.82 23.27
N ARG A 165 5.59 18.95 23.28
CA ARG A 165 6.22 20.28 23.25
C ARG A 165 7.22 20.33 24.40
N LYS A 166 8.50 20.23 24.05
CA LYS A 166 9.62 20.29 24.99
C LYS A 166 9.64 21.71 25.56
N GLY A 167 8.97 21.91 26.69
CA GLY A 167 8.97 23.15 27.45
C GLY A 167 10.39 23.46 27.95
N GLY A 168 11.08 24.34 27.24
CA GLY A 168 12.42 24.82 27.57
C GLY A 168 12.37 26.03 28.49
N ARG A 169 12.48 25.74 29.80
CA ARG A 169 13.16 26.49 30.87
C ARG A 169 12.90 28.00 31.03
N GLY A 170 12.17 28.28 32.11
CA GLY A 170 12.44 29.26 33.17
C GLY A 170 13.63 30.20 33.00
N VAL A 171 13.28 31.49 32.96
CA VAL A 171 14.13 32.62 33.34
C VAL A 171 14.45 32.50 34.83
N LEU A 172 15.73 32.44 35.18
CA LEU A 172 16.19 32.77 36.52
C LEU A 172 17.03 34.04 36.42
N SER A 173 16.62 35.02 37.23
CA SER A 173 17.30 36.28 37.52
C SER A 173 18.63 36.09 38.22
#